data_AF-A0A9D5H617-F1
#
_entry.id   AF-A0A9D5H617-F1
#
_cell.length_a   1.000
_cell.length_b   1.000
_cell.length_c   1.000
_cell.angle_alpha   90.00
_cell.angle_beta   90.00
_cell.angle_gamma   90.00
#
_symmetry.space_group_name_H-M   'P 1'
#
loop_
_entity.id
_entity.type
_entity.pdbx_description
1 polymer ?
#
loop_
_entity_poly.entity_id
_entity_poly.type
_entity_poly.pdbx_seq_one_letter_code
_entity_poly.pdbx_strand_id
1 'polypeptide(L)'
;MVAKKPRVLIVGGGMAGLTAAHRLYTTASDLFDLTVVEAGNRIGGRIFTSEFAGDRVEMGATWIHGIGGSPVYDIARKIHALDDSTPWERMDGYPDDGVTVAEGGVVLDPLTVSSISTLYRTLMDTARAGGLPANTGPGVGSFLRKGLQAYRASHRGGAGEAVEDAVFAMNENTERTYTSADDLEELNLAAEAGTASSRRADHDCPGYSRVIRHLASALPPGTIRLGRKVQRIEWSPDGGDGAFGSRR
;
A
#
# COMPACT_ATOMS: atom_id res chain seq x y z
N MET A 1 -22.56 11.40 41.66
CA MET A 1 -22.19 12.21 40.49
C MET A 1 -21.65 11.26 39.42
N VAL A 2 -22.26 11.20 38.24
CA VAL A 2 -21.73 10.38 37.14
C VAL A 2 -20.56 11.15 36.54
N ALA A 3 -19.36 10.56 36.56
CA ALA A 3 -18.18 11.16 35.95
C ALA A 3 -18.43 11.35 34.44
N LYS A 4 -18.11 12.53 33.90
CA LYS A 4 -18.27 12.84 32.48
C LYS A 4 -17.24 12.02 31.69
N LYS A 5 -17.69 11.29 30.67
CA LYS A 5 -16.79 10.52 29.79
C LYS A 5 -15.81 11.46 29.08
N PRO A 6 -14.51 11.11 29.02
CA PRO A 6 -13.56 11.81 28.16
C PRO A 6 -14.00 11.76 26.69
N ARG A 7 -13.78 12.88 25.98
CA ARG A 7 -14.14 13.02 24.57
C ARG A 7 -12.92 12.70 23.71
N VAL A 8 -13.10 11.82 22.73
CA VAL A 8 -12.05 11.39 21.80
C VAL A 8 -12.44 11.82 20.39
N LEU A 9 -11.56 12.59 19.75
CA LEU A 9 -11.70 12.98 18.35
C LEU A 9 -10.67 12.23 17.50
N ILE A 10 -11.14 11.47 16.52
CA ILE A 10 -10.31 10.83 15.50
C ILE A 10 -10.41 11.65 14.22
N VAL A 11 -9.26 12.05 13.66
CA VAL A 11 -9.17 12.80 12.41
C VAL A 11 -8.80 11.86 11.27
N GLY A 12 -9.70 11.73 10.29
CA GLY A 12 -9.59 10.83 9.15
C GLY A 12 -10.46 9.58 9.29
N GLY A 13 -11.34 9.35 8.31
CA GLY A 13 -12.22 8.19 8.15
C GLY A 13 -11.65 7.12 7.21
N GLY A 14 -10.31 7.00 7.15
CA GLY A 14 -9.62 5.92 6.43
C GLY A 14 -9.42 4.67 7.29
N MET A 15 -8.68 3.67 6.77
CA MET A 15 -8.43 2.40 7.45
C MET A 15 -7.92 2.58 8.90
N ALA A 16 -6.90 3.42 9.10
CA ALA A 16 -6.31 3.64 10.41
C ALA A 16 -7.32 4.26 11.41
N GLY A 17 -7.99 5.35 11.02
CA GLY A 17 -8.94 6.05 11.87
C GLY A 17 -10.17 5.19 12.21
N LEU A 18 -10.73 4.47 11.23
CA LEU A 18 -11.85 3.58 11.47
C LEU A 18 -11.47 2.34 12.29
N THR A 19 -10.26 1.82 12.14
CA THR A 19 -9.78 0.72 12.99
C THR A 19 -9.63 1.19 14.44
N ALA A 20 -9.06 2.38 14.67
CA ALA A 20 -8.95 2.96 16.00
C ALA A 20 -10.34 3.19 16.61
N ALA A 21 -11.27 3.76 15.84
CA ALA A 21 -12.65 3.97 16.26
C ALA A 21 -13.35 2.66 16.63
N HIS A 22 -13.25 1.66 15.74
CA HIS A 22 -13.83 0.33 15.94
C HIS A 22 -13.28 -0.32 17.21
N ARG A 23 -11.96 -0.29 17.42
CA ARG A 23 -11.35 -0.85 18.64
C ARG A 23 -11.83 -0.14 19.90
N LEU A 24 -11.74 1.19 19.96
CA LEU A 24 -12.19 1.96 21.13
C LEU A 24 -13.65 1.69 21.47
N TYR A 25 -14.51 1.63 20.45
CA TYR A 25 -15.93 1.38 20.66
C TYR A 25 -16.21 -0.05 21.11
N THR A 26 -15.59 -1.05 20.47
CA THR A 26 -15.85 -2.48 20.80
C THR A 26 -15.26 -2.91 22.12
N THR A 27 -14.22 -2.25 22.63
CA THR A 27 -13.58 -2.62 23.91
C THR A 27 -13.92 -1.71 25.08
N ALA A 28 -14.36 -0.46 24.84
CA ALA A 28 -14.45 0.56 25.88
C ALA A 28 -15.51 1.66 25.58
N SER A 29 -16.62 1.32 24.92
CA SER A 29 -17.69 2.27 24.55
C SER A 29 -18.35 2.97 25.75
N ASP A 30 -18.32 2.36 26.93
CA ASP A 30 -18.80 2.95 28.17
C ASP A 30 -17.81 3.98 28.76
N LEU A 31 -16.54 3.97 28.35
CA LEU A 31 -15.50 4.84 28.91
C LEU A 31 -15.33 6.16 28.15
N PHE A 32 -15.66 6.23 26.86
CA PHE A 32 -15.37 7.41 26.02
C PHE A 32 -16.60 7.92 25.26
N ASP A 33 -16.60 9.21 24.94
CA ASP A 33 -17.47 9.83 23.91
C ASP A 33 -16.66 10.01 22.62
N LEU A 34 -16.96 9.22 21.60
CA LEU A 34 -16.15 9.09 20.39
C LEU A 34 -16.76 9.85 19.20
N THR A 35 -15.93 10.62 18.50
CA THR A 35 -16.27 11.23 17.20
C THR A 35 -15.14 11.01 16.20
N VAL A 36 -15.49 10.63 14.97
CA VAL A 36 -14.59 10.57 13.82
C VAL A 36 -14.96 11.71 12.87
N VAL A 37 -14.00 12.51 12.43
CA VAL A 37 -14.18 13.55 11.41
C VAL A 37 -13.40 13.19 10.15
N GLU A 38 -14.04 13.26 8.99
CA GLU A 38 -13.44 13.01 7.68
C GLU A 38 -13.58 14.25 6.80
N ALA A 39 -12.50 14.63 6.12
CA ALA A 39 -12.47 15.81 5.27
C ALA A 39 -13.33 15.63 4.00
N GLY A 40 -13.28 14.44 3.40
CA GLY A 40 -14.05 14.08 2.22
C GLY A 40 -15.53 13.84 2.50
N ASN A 41 -16.27 13.60 1.41
CA ASN A 41 -17.68 13.23 1.42
C ASN A 41 -17.92 11.70 1.54
N ARG A 42 -16.85 10.91 1.75
CA ARG A 42 -16.90 9.46 1.91
C ARG A 42 -15.84 9.00 2.91
N ILE A 43 -16.10 7.86 3.54
CA ILE A 43 -15.08 7.11 4.29
C ILE A 43 -14.17 6.31 3.33
N GLY A 44 -13.07 5.77 3.88
CA GLY A 44 -12.16 4.84 3.20
C GLY A 44 -10.80 5.45 2.86
N GLY A 45 -10.70 6.77 2.71
CA GLY A 45 -9.45 7.44 2.32
C GLY A 45 -8.91 6.87 1.00
N ARG A 46 -7.71 6.29 1.04
CA ARG A 46 -7.04 5.64 -0.11
C ARG A 46 -7.67 4.30 -0.54
N ILE A 47 -8.67 3.80 0.20
CA ILE A 47 -9.47 2.64 -0.21
C ILE A 47 -10.74 3.16 -0.87
N PHE A 48 -10.93 2.79 -2.14
CA PHE A 48 -12.10 3.20 -2.91
C PHE A 48 -12.39 2.20 -4.03
N THR A 49 -13.59 1.64 -4.00
CA THR A 49 -14.12 0.77 -5.05
C THR A 49 -15.16 1.56 -5.83
N SER A 50 -14.96 1.66 -7.14
CA SER A 50 -15.91 2.24 -8.11
C SER A 50 -16.66 1.13 -8.85
N GLU A 51 -17.79 1.46 -9.46
CA GLU A 51 -18.46 0.60 -10.43
C GLU A 51 -18.21 1.15 -11.83
N PHE A 52 -17.82 0.27 -12.76
CA PHE A 52 -17.58 0.61 -14.16
C PHE A 52 -18.01 -0.57 -15.04
N ALA A 53 -18.83 -0.30 -16.06
CA ALA A 53 -19.34 -1.32 -16.99
C ALA A 53 -20.06 -2.54 -16.34
N GLY A 54 -20.56 -2.39 -15.11
CA GLY A 54 -21.19 -3.49 -14.36
C GLY A 54 -20.23 -4.23 -13.43
N ASP A 55 -18.94 -3.93 -13.50
CA ASP A 55 -17.90 -4.52 -12.67
C ASP A 55 -17.42 -3.57 -11.56
N ARG A 56 -16.81 -4.15 -10.52
CA ARG A 56 -16.16 -3.40 -9.46
C ARG A 56 -14.70 -3.17 -9.82
N VAL A 57 -14.28 -1.91 -9.76
CA VAL A 57 -12.91 -1.50 -10.02
C VAL A 57 -12.34 -0.87 -8.76
N GLU A 58 -11.21 -1.38 -8.28
CA GLU A 58 -10.49 -0.76 -7.18
C GLU A 58 -9.66 0.43 -7.70
N MET A 59 -9.92 1.60 -7.12
CA MET A 59 -9.24 2.86 -7.46
C MET A 59 -8.07 3.15 -6.50
N GLY A 60 -7.69 2.17 -5.68
CA GLY A 60 -6.74 2.32 -4.58
C GLY A 60 -6.25 0.96 -4.09
N ALA A 61 -6.36 0.69 -2.79
CA ALA A 61 -5.96 -0.63 -2.26
C ALA A 61 -6.77 -1.75 -2.93
N THR A 62 -6.06 -2.73 -3.47
CA THR A 62 -6.63 -3.82 -4.28
C THR A 62 -6.26 -5.19 -3.71
N TRP A 63 -5.01 -5.36 -3.28
CA TRP A 63 -4.48 -6.62 -2.74
C TRP A 63 -4.42 -6.66 -1.22
N ILE A 64 -4.53 -7.86 -0.67
CA ILE A 64 -4.14 -8.19 0.70
C ILE A 64 -2.85 -9.00 0.65
N HIS A 65 -1.73 -8.33 0.94
CA HIS A 65 -0.42 -8.98 1.01
C HIS A 65 -0.24 -9.73 2.33
N GLY A 66 0.29 -10.94 2.25
CA GLY A 66 0.70 -11.71 3.42
C GLY A 66 -0.44 -12.20 4.33
N ILE A 67 -1.17 -13.22 3.89
CA ILE A 67 -2.37 -13.77 4.57
C ILE A 67 -2.14 -14.23 6.02
N GLY A 68 -0.96 -14.79 6.30
CA GLY A 68 -0.69 -15.45 7.59
C GLY A 68 -0.76 -14.48 8.76
N GLY A 69 -1.87 -14.49 9.49
CA GLY A 69 -2.11 -13.58 10.62
C GLY A 69 -2.52 -12.16 10.22
N SER A 70 -2.92 -11.93 8.95
CA SER A 70 -3.37 -10.61 8.49
C SER A 70 -4.77 -10.28 9.06
N PRO A 71 -4.91 -9.22 9.88
CA PRO A 71 -6.21 -8.83 10.41
C PRO A 71 -7.20 -8.41 9.31
N VAL A 72 -6.69 -7.89 8.20
CA VAL A 72 -7.52 -7.47 7.08
C VAL A 72 -8.05 -8.68 6.31
N TYR A 73 -7.22 -9.72 6.13
CA TYR A 73 -7.66 -10.99 5.56
C TYR A 73 -8.77 -11.61 6.41
N ASP A 74 -8.62 -11.62 7.74
CA ASP A 74 -9.65 -12.16 8.62
C ASP A 74 -10.99 -11.41 8.52
N ILE A 75 -10.94 -10.07 8.42
CA ILE A 75 -12.15 -9.27 8.18
C ILE A 75 -12.74 -9.60 6.81
N ALA A 76 -11.93 -9.62 5.75
CA ALA A 76 -12.37 -9.89 4.39
C ALA A 76 -13.03 -11.27 4.28
N ARG A 77 -12.45 -12.30 4.90
CA ARG A 77 -13.04 -13.64 5.02
C ARG A 77 -14.38 -13.61 5.75
N LYS A 78 -14.43 -12.94 6.91
CA LYS A 78 -15.65 -12.86 7.75
C LYS A 78 -16.82 -12.19 7.03
N ILE A 79 -16.54 -11.24 6.14
CA ILE A 79 -17.57 -10.52 5.38
C ILE A 79 -17.79 -11.09 3.97
N HIS A 80 -17.19 -12.25 3.66
CA HIS A 80 -17.24 -12.88 2.34
C HIS A 80 -16.84 -11.90 1.21
N ALA A 81 -15.74 -11.17 1.44
CA ALA A 81 -15.16 -10.24 0.49
C ALA A 81 -13.91 -10.75 -0.24
N LEU A 82 -13.41 -11.92 0.15
CA LEU A 82 -12.44 -12.66 -0.65
C LEU A 82 -13.19 -13.33 -1.79
N ASP A 83 -12.64 -13.24 -3.01
CA ASP A 83 -13.08 -14.10 -4.09
C ASP A 83 -12.42 -15.46 -3.96
N ASP A 84 -13.18 -16.52 -4.22
CA ASP A 84 -12.65 -17.88 -4.37
C ASP A 84 -12.25 -18.15 -5.83
N SER A 85 -12.59 -17.24 -6.76
CA SER A 85 -12.16 -17.35 -8.15
C SER A 85 -10.70 -16.93 -8.34
N THR A 86 -10.07 -17.53 -9.34
CA THR A 86 -8.75 -17.21 -9.88
C THR A 86 -8.43 -15.72 -9.77
N PRO A 87 -7.25 -15.32 -9.22
CA PRO A 87 -6.88 -13.91 -9.12
C PRO A 87 -7.13 -13.18 -10.44
N TRP A 88 -7.57 -11.92 -10.44
CA TRP A 88 -7.85 -11.17 -11.66
C TRP A 88 -6.62 -11.12 -12.58
N GLU A 89 -5.41 -11.18 -12.00
CA GLU A 89 -4.11 -11.27 -12.70
C GLU A 89 -3.94 -12.57 -13.48
N ARG A 90 -4.85 -13.53 -13.29
CA ARG A 90 -4.89 -14.85 -13.91
C ARG A 90 -6.21 -15.11 -14.64
N MET A 91 -7.07 -14.09 -14.77
CA MET A 91 -8.37 -14.18 -15.47
C MET A 91 -8.26 -14.03 -16.99
N ASP A 92 -7.08 -13.68 -17.52
CA ASP A 92 -6.83 -13.51 -18.95
C ASP A 92 -6.50 -14.83 -19.69
N GLY A 93 -6.36 -15.94 -18.95
CA GLY A 93 -6.05 -17.24 -19.53
C GLY A 93 -4.68 -17.30 -20.21
N TYR A 94 -3.77 -16.38 -19.85
CA TYR A 94 -2.40 -16.43 -20.35
C TYR A 94 -1.65 -17.67 -19.82
N PRO A 95 -0.78 -18.27 -20.64
CA PRO A 95 0.03 -19.42 -20.23
C PRO A 95 0.91 -19.06 -19.02
N ASP A 96 1.34 -20.07 -18.26
CA ASP A 96 2.22 -19.94 -17.07
C ASP A 96 3.50 -19.13 -17.36
N ASP A 97 3.91 -19.06 -18.63
CA ASP A 97 5.07 -18.30 -19.09
C ASP A 97 4.65 -16.88 -19.54
N GLY A 98 4.97 -15.89 -18.70
CA GLY A 98 4.75 -14.48 -19.01
C GLY A 98 5.49 -14.05 -20.29
N VAL A 99 4.77 -13.39 -21.20
CA VAL A 99 5.35 -12.84 -22.44
C VAL A 99 5.71 -11.37 -22.23
N THR A 100 6.96 -11.00 -22.51
CA THR A 100 7.38 -9.58 -22.53
C THR A 100 7.35 -9.06 -23.96
N VAL A 101 6.57 -8.00 -24.17
CA VAL A 101 6.37 -7.39 -25.48
C VAL A 101 6.84 -5.93 -25.43
N ALA A 102 7.73 -5.56 -26.33
CA ALA A 102 8.17 -4.18 -26.51
C ALA A 102 7.16 -3.37 -27.35
N GLU A 103 7.34 -2.06 -27.38
CA GLU A 103 6.56 -1.16 -28.25
C GLU A 103 6.55 -1.67 -29.70
N GLY A 104 5.40 -1.56 -30.36
CA GLY A 104 5.21 -2.08 -31.71
C GLY A 104 4.93 -3.59 -31.78
N GLY A 105 4.75 -4.27 -30.65
CA GLY A 105 4.34 -5.68 -30.61
C GLY A 105 5.50 -6.67 -30.75
N VAL A 106 6.74 -6.22 -30.60
CA VAL A 106 7.93 -7.07 -30.71
C VAL A 106 8.05 -7.92 -29.45
N VAL A 107 7.89 -9.23 -29.60
CA VAL A 107 8.12 -10.19 -28.50
C VAL A 107 9.63 -10.29 -28.23
N LEU A 108 10.02 -10.07 -26.98
CA LEU A 108 11.42 -10.17 -26.57
C LEU A 108 11.81 -11.62 -26.29
N ASP A 109 13.10 -11.92 -26.50
CA ASP A 109 13.68 -13.22 -26.15
C ASP A 109 13.58 -13.46 -24.62
N PRO A 110 12.95 -14.56 -24.16
CA PRO A 110 12.80 -14.86 -22.74
C PRO A 110 14.13 -15.01 -21.98
N LEU A 111 15.21 -15.45 -22.64
CA LEU A 111 16.52 -15.56 -22.01
C LEU A 111 17.09 -14.18 -21.68
N THR A 112 16.95 -13.23 -22.58
CA THR A 112 17.32 -11.82 -22.36
C THR A 112 16.54 -11.25 -21.16
N VAL A 113 15.21 -11.39 -21.17
CA VAL A 113 14.34 -10.86 -20.11
C VAL A 113 14.67 -11.47 -18.76
N SER A 114 14.80 -12.80 -18.70
CA SER A 114 15.09 -13.53 -17.48
C SER A 114 16.49 -13.21 -16.92
N SER A 115 17.49 -12.99 -17.78
CA SER A 115 18.84 -12.61 -17.36
C SER A 115 18.85 -11.27 -16.63
N ILE A 116 18.26 -10.24 -17.24
CA ILE A 116 18.20 -8.89 -16.64
C ILE A 116 17.28 -8.86 -15.42
N SER A 117 16.14 -9.54 -15.46
CA SER A 117 15.22 -9.60 -14.30
C SER A 117 15.82 -10.39 -13.13
N THR A 118 16.65 -11.40 -13.40
CA THR A 118 17.39 -12.12 -12.35
C THR A 118 18.45 -11.22 -11.73
N LEU A 119 19.24 -10.50 -12.55
CA LEU A 119 20.18 -9.50 -12.06
C LEU A 119 19.49 -8.49 -11.14
N TYR A 120 18.36 -7.90 -11.58
CA TYR A 120 17.60 -6.94 -10.81
C TYR A 120 17.17 -7.52 -9.45
N ARG A 121 16.57 -8.72 -9.44
CA ARG A 121 16.15 -9.40 -8.20
C ARG A 121 17.32 -9.65 -7.26
N THR A 122 18.46 -10.11 -7.78
CA THR A 122 19.67 -10.33 -6.97
C THR A 122 20.19 -9.02 -6.37
N LEU A 123 20.17 -7.91 -7.11
CA LEU A 123 20.55 -6.61 -6.59
C LEU A 123 19.57 -6.16 -5.49
N MET A 124 18.26 -6.24 -5.71
CA MET A 124 17.26 -5.89 -4.69
C MET A 124 17.38 -6.76 -3.43
N ASP A 125 17.57 -8.07 -3.58
CA ASP A 125 17.79 -8.98 -2.44
C ASP A 125 19.06 -8.57 -1.66
N THR A 126 20.10 -8.13 -2.37
CA THR A 126 21.33 -7.60 -1.74
C THR A 126 21.08 -6.29 -1.00
N ALA A 127 20.30 -5.36 -1.59
CA ALA A 127 19.91 -4.11 -0.95
C ALA A 127 19.14 -4.37 0.36
N ARG A 128 18.16 -5.29 0.32
CA ARG A 128 17.32 -5.65 1.48
C ARG A 128 18.06 -6.46 2.54
N ALA A 129 19.05 -7.27 2.14
CA ALA A 129 19.92 -7.97 3.10
C ALA A 129 20.78 -6.99 3.92
N GLY A 130 21.04 -5.79 3.39
CA GLY A 130 21.87 -4.78 4.04
C GLY A 130 23.34 -5.16 4.06
N GLY A 131 24.12 -4.51 4.94
CA GLY A 131 25.57 -4.74 5.03
C GLY A 131 26.37 -4.20 3.85
N LEU A 132 25.77 -3.32 3.05
CA LEU A 132 26.42 -2.69 1.90
C LEU A 132 27.51 -1.70 2.37
N PRO A 133 28.62 -1.58 1.62
CA PRO A 133 29.67 -0.60 1.89
C PRO A 133 29.12 0.83 2.00
N ALA A 134 29.69 1.64 2.90
CA ALA A 134 29.24 3.01 3.13
C ALA A 134 29.31 3.94 1.89
N ASN A 135 30.10 3.58 0.87
CA ASN A 135 30.26 4.30 -0.38
C ASN A 135 29.26 3.89 -1.48
N THR A 136 28.29 3.02 -1.18
CA THR A 136 27.34 2.50 -2.16
C THR A 136 26.39 3.59 -2.69
N GLY A 137 26.17 4.65 -1.92
CA GLY A 137 25.26 5.74 -2.23
C GLY A 137 23.99 5.67 -1.36
N PRO A 138 23.21 6.77 -1.30
CA PRO A 138 22.05 6.84 -0.42
C PRO A 138 20.78 6.18 -1.00
N GLY A 139 20.68 6.12 -2.34
CA GLY A 139 19.46 5.70 -3.04
C GLY A 139 19.53 4.27 -3.57
N VAL A 140 18.42 3.54 -3.47
CA VAL A 140 18.25 2.20 -4.06
C VAL A 140 18.49 2.25 -5.57
N GLY A 141 17.93 3.24 -6.28
CA GLY A 141 18.12 3.44 -7.72
C GLY A 141 19.60 3.50 -8.12
N SER A 142 20.38 4.35 -7.47
CA SER A 142 21.82 4.48 -7.75
C SER A 142 22.59 3.17 -7.58
N PHE A 143 22.22 2.36 -6.58
CA PHE A 143 22.83 1.06 -6.34
C PHE A 143 22.48 0.06 -7.45
N LEU A 144 21.19 -0.01 -7.80
CA LEU A 144 20.68 -0.87 -8.87
C LEU A 144 21.34 -0.55 -10.22
N ARG A 145 21.44 0.73 -10.57
CA ARG A 145 22.04 1.19 -11.84
C ARG A 145 23.54 0.93 -11.91
N LYS A 146 24.28 1.09 -10.80
CA LYS A 146 25.70 0.66 -10.74
C LYS A 146 25.84 -0.84 -10.96
N GLY A 147 24.92 -1.64 -10.42
CA GLY A 147 24.88 -3.09 -10.64
C GLY A 147 24.69 -3.45 -12.12
N LEU A 148 23.77 -2.78 -12.81
CA LEU A 148 23.56 -2.96 -14.26
C LEU A 148 24.81 -2.60 -15.08
N GLN A 149 25.48 -1.49 -14.75
CA GLN A 149 26.73 -1.10 -15.41
C GLN A 149 27.84 -2.13 -15.22
N ALA A 150 27.99 -2.68 -14.01
CA ALA A 150 28.98 -3.73 -13.73
C ALA A 150 28.67 -5.04 -14.48
N TYR A 151 27.38 -5.39 -14.60
CA TYR A 151 26.94 -6.53 -15.40
C TYR A 151 27.34 -6.38 -16.88
N ARG A 152 27.08 -5.22 -17.49
CA ARG A 152 27.47 -4.93 -18.89
C ARG A 152 28.97 -5.00 -19.11
N ALA A 153 29.75 -4.48 -18.16
CA ALA A 153 31.21 -4.52 -18.24
C ALA A 153 31.77 -5.96 -18.24
N SER A 154 31.05 -6.90 -17.63
CA SER A 154 31.45 -8.31 -17.52
C SER A 154 30.84 -9.23 -18.60
N HIS A 155 29.80 -8.78 -19.31
CA HIS A 155 29.09 -9.57 -20.32
C HIS A 155 29.10 -8.87 -21.68
N ARG A 156 30.02 -9.26 -22.57
CA ARG A 156 30.06 -8.74 -23.95
C ARG A 156 29.10 -9.52 -24.85
N GLY A 157 28.24 -8.82 -25.60
CA GLY A 157 27.37 -9.40 -26.63
C GLY A 157 25.91 -9.65 -26.22
N GLY A 158 25.35 -8.84 -25.31
CA GLY A 158 23.93 -8.91 -24.92
C GLY A 158 22.96 -8.43 -26.00
N ALA A 159 21.67 -8.37 -25.66
CA ALA A 159 20.56 -8.02 -26.58
C ALA A 159 20.54 -6.55 -27.06
N GLY A 160 21.57 -5.78 -26.73
CA GLY A 160 21.69 -4.35 -26.98
C GLY A 160 21.30 -3.54 -25.74
N GLU A 161 22.05 -2.47 -25.45
CA GLU A 161 21.89 -1.66 -24.24
C GLU A 161 20.46 -1.13 -24.08
N ALA A 162 19.81 -0.73 -25.17
CA ALA A 162 18.45 -0.21 -25.15
C ALA A 162 17.41 -1.26 -24.67
N VAL A 163 17.54 -2.51 -25.10
CA VAL A 163 16.63 -3.59 -24.69
C VAL A 163 16.86 -3.93 -23.22
N GLU A 164 18.12 -4.02 -22.80
CA GLU A 164 18.46 -4.27 -21.41
C GLU A 164 17.98 -3.14 -20.48
N ASP A 165 18.14 -1.88 -20.87
CA ASP A 165 17.64 -0.72 -20.11
C ASP A 165 16.11 -0.74 -20.00
N ALA A 166 15.41 -1.12 -21.07
CA ALA A 166 13.96 -1.22 -21.05
C ALA A 166 13.46 -2.34 -20.11
N VAL A 167 14.08 -3.52 -20.16
CA VAL A 167 13.76 -4.63 -19.23
C VAL A 167 14.11 -4.24 -17.80
N PHE A 168 15.22 -3.54 -17.58
CA PHE A 168 15.58 -3.06 -16.24
C PHE A 168 14.58 -2.03 -15.72
N ALA A 169 14.20 -1.06 -16.54
CA ALA A 169 13.19 -0.05 -16.20
C ALA A 169 11.81 -0.67 -15.94
N MET A 170 11.45 -1.76 -16.63
CA MET A 170 10.23 -2.53 -16.34
C MET A 170 10.23 -3.07 -14.89
N ASN A 171 11.37 -3.62 -14.46
CA ASN A 171 11.53 -4.11 -13.08
C ASN A 171 11.52 -2.95 -12.07
N GLU A 172 12.18 -1.84 -12.36
CA GLU A 172 12.14 -0.63 -11.51
C GLU A 172 10.72 -0.08 -11.36
N ASN A 173 9.97 0.02 -12.46
CA ASN A 173 8.59 0.47 -12.43
C ASN A 173 7.71 -0.47 -11.61
N THR A 174 7.95 -1.78 -11.69
CA THR A 174 7.28 -2.75 -10.83
C THR A 174 7.62 -2.51 -9.36
N GLU A 175 8.88 -2.30 -9.01
CA GLU A 175 9.30 -2.02 -7.63
C GLU A 175 8.73 -0.71 -7.07
N ARG A 176 8.59 0.32 -7.92
CA ARG A 176 7.92 1.58 -7.55
C ARG A 176 6.46 1.38 -7.16
N THR A 177 5.78 0.38 -7.74
CA THR A 177 4.40 0.03 -7.30
C THR A 177 4.37 -0.55 -5.89
N TYR A 178 5.36 -1.37 -5.51
CA TYR A 178 5.43 -1.98 -4.18
C TYR A 178 5.88 -0.99 -3.09
N THR A 179 6.86 -0.16 -3.41
CA THR A 179 7.44 0.81 -2.46
C THR A 179 6.64 2.11 -2.39
N SER A 180 5.74 2.34 -3.36
CA SER A 180 5.08 3.64 -3.58
C SER A 180 6.05 4.81 -3.78
N ALA A 181 7.29 4.52 -4.20
CA ALA A 181 8.30 5.54 -4.49
C ALA A 181 8.06 6.16 -5.87
N ASP A 182 8.07 7.48 -5.94
CA ASP A 182 8.04 8.21 -7.22
C ASP A 182 9.32 7.97 -8.01
N ASP A 183 10.47 7.88 -7.33
CA ASP A 183 11.77 7.54 -7.90
C ASP A 183 12.55 6.66 -6.90
N LEU A 184 13.19 5.59 -7.39
CA LEU A 184 14.04 4.73 -6.56
C LEU A 184 15.34 5.42 -6.13
N GLU A 185 15.75 6.51 -6.80
CA GLU A 185 16.88 7.33 -6.36
C GLU A 185 16.62 8.01 -5.01
N GLU A 186 15.36 8.33 -4.70
CA GLU A 186 14.96 8.92 -3.42
C GLU A 186 14.67 7.86 -2.36
N LEU A 187 14.50 6.59 -2.76
CA LEU A 187 14.27 5.49 -1.85
C LEU A 187 15.56 5.19 -1.07
N ASN A 188 15.52 5.42 0.24
CA ASN A 188 16.69 5.28 1.09
C ASN A 188 17.15 3.83 1.20
N LEU A 189 18.36 3.55 0.70
CA LEU A 189 18.95 2.22 0.66
C LEU A 189 19.14 1.61 2.05
N ALA A 190 19.50 2.41 3.05
CA ALA A 190 19.69 1.92 4.42
C ALA A 190 18.36 1.59 5.11
N ALA A 191 17.29 2.32 4.79
CA ALA A 191 15.95 2.05 5.30
C ALA A 191 15.29 0.84 4.63
N GLU A 192 15.67 0.55 3.39
CA GLU A 192 15.22 -0.66 2.67
C GLU A 192 15.84 -1.93 3.27
N ALA A 193 17.01 -1.83 3.91
CA ALA A 193 17.63 -2.95 4.61
C ALA A 193 16.73 -3.47 5.75
N GLY A 194 16.51 -4.79 5.78
CA GLY A 194 15.64 -5.44 6.76
C GLY A 194 14.16 -5.44 6.40
N THR A 195 13.77 -4.86 5.26
CA THR A 195 12.43 -5.09 4.70
C THR A 195 12.36 -6.52 4.14
N ALA A 196 11.78 -7.43 4.92
CA ALA A 196 11.50 -8.77 4.42
C ALA A 196 10.18 -8.73 3.64
N SER A 197 10.20 -9.05 2.34
CA SER A 197 8.97 -9.37 1.63
C SER A 197 8.40 -10.64 2.27
N SER A 198 7.28 -10.55 2.97
CA SER A 198 6.52 -11.74 3.34
C SER A 198 5.93 -12.31 2.04
N ARG A 199 6.67 -13.21 1.38
CA ARG A 199 6.26 -13.92 0.15
C ARG A 199 5.10 -14.91 0.39
N ARG A 200 4.18 -14.58 1.29
CA ARG A 200 2.93 -15.31 1.47
C ARG A 200 1.97 -14.81 0.40
N ALA A 201 1.16 -15.72 -0.14
CA ALA A 201 0.26 -15.44 -1.26
C ALA A 201 -0.53 -14.14 -1.04
N ASP A 202 -0.66 -13.38 -2.11
CA ASP A 202 -1.51 -12.20 -2.19
C ASP A 202 -2.92 -12.66 -2.51
N HIS A 203 -3.92 -12.01 -1.90
CA HIS A 203 -5.32 -12.23 -2.27
C HIS A 203 -5.97 -10.97 -2.76
N ASP A 204 -6.77 -11.17 -3.78
CA ASP A 204 -7.65 -10.19 -4.35
C ASP A 204 -8.82 -9.95 -3.40
N CYS A 205 -9.14 -8.69 -3.17
CA CYS A 205 -10.27 -8.30 -2.33
C CYS A 205 -11.22 -7.41 -3.15
N PRO A 206 -11.99 -7.99 -4.08
CA PRO A 206 -12.93 -7.22 -4.87
C PRO A 206 -13.97 -6.55 -3.97
N GLY A 207 -14.17 -5.26 -4.14
CA GLY A 207 -14.91 -4.45 -3.19
C GLY A 207 -14.18 -4.24 -1.87
N TYR A 208 -12.90 -3.85 -1.88
CA TYR A 208 -12.10 -3.57 -0.68
C TYR A 208 -12.80 -2.55 0.24
N SER A 209 -13.58 -1.63 -0.34
CA SER A 209 -14.45 -0.70 0.39
C SER A 209 -15.42 -1.38 1.38
N ARG A 210 -15.75 -2.67 1.19
CA ARG A 210 -16.57 -3.46 2.12
C ARG A 210 -15.90 -3.64 3.48
N VAL A 211 -14.57 -3.78 3.54
CA VAL A 211 -13.81 -3.83 4.79
C VAL A 211 -14.00 -2.54 5.58
N ILE A 212 -13.89 -1.41 4.90
CA ILE A 212 -14.10 -0.08 5.49
C ILE A 212 -15.54 0.10 5.99
N ARG A 213 -16.53 -0.32 5.20
CA ARG A 213 -17.94 -0.27 5.61
C ARG A 213 -18.22 -1.17 6.81
N HIS A 214 -17.60 -2.35 6.88
CA HIS A 214 -17.73 -3.26 8.01
C HIS A 214 -17.19 -2.65 9.31
N LEU A 215 -16.02 -2.02 9.27
CA LEU A 215 -15.47 -1.32 10.43
C LEU A 215 -16.38 -0.18 10.87
N ALA A 216 -16.91 0.59 9.91
CA ALA A 216 -17.79 1.71 10.20
C ALA A 216 -19.16 1.27 10.74
N SER A 217 -19.71 0.14 10.30
CA SER A 217 -21.04 -0.33 10.71
C SER A 217 -21.13 -0.78 12.17
N ALA A 218 -19.99 -1.01 12.82
CA ALA A 218 -19.94 -1.29 14.25
C ALA A 218 -20.17 -0.04 15.10
N LEU A 219 -20.02 1.16 14.54
CA LEU A 219 -20.10 2.43 15.26
C LEU A 219 -21.54 2.96 15.32
N PRO A 220 -21.93 3.66 16.41
CA PRO A 220 -23.24 4.28 16.50
C PRO A 220 -23.50 5.31 15.39
N PRO A 221 -24.77 5.51 14.99
CA PRO A 221 -25.14 6.60 14.09
C PRO A 221 -24.65 7.96 14.62
N GLY A 222 -24.06 8.76 13.73
CA GLY A 222 -23.56 10.10 14.06
C GLY A 222 -22.14 10.15 14.65
N THR A 223 -21.50 9.00 14.94
CA THR A 223 -20.09 8.94 15.35
C THR A 223 -19.16 9.44 14.23
N ILE A 224 -19.45 9.09 12.97
CA ILE A 224 -18.66 9.53 11.81
C ILE A 224 -19.30 10.79 11.19
N ARG A 225 -18.50 11.84 11.02
CA ARG A 225 -18.92 13.12 10.44
C ARG A 225 -18.08 13.45 9.21
N LEU A 226 -18.72 13.38 8.04
CA LEU A 226 -18.12 13.67 6.74
C LEU A 226 -18.11 15.18 6.43
N GLY A 227 -17.28 15.61 5.48
CA GLY A 227 -17.18 17.01 5.07
C GLY A 227 -16.63 17.94 6.17
N ARG A 228 -15.85 17.39 7.10
CA ARG A 228 -15.27 18.10 8.25
C ARG A 228 -13.76 18.15 8.12
N LYS A 229 -13.27 19.10 7.32
CA LYS A 229 -11.83 19.37 7.19
C LYS A 229 -11.31 20.05 8.45
N VAL A 230 -10.52 19.33 9.23
CA VAL A 230 -9.78 19.91 10.37
C VAL A 230 -8.70 20.84 9.82
N GLN A 231 -8.66 22.07 10.32
CA GLN A 231 -7.69 23.09 9.91
C GLN A 231 -6.63 23.38 10.98
N ARG A 232 -7.00 23.20 12.26
CA ARG A 232 -6.13 23.50 13.40
C ARG A 232 -6.47 22.57 14.56
N ILE A 233 -5.42 22.08 15.23
CA ILE A 233 -5.52 21.38 16.51
C ILE A 233 -4.72 22.20 17.51
N GLU A 234 -5.39 22.69 18.55
CA GLU A 234 -4.76 23.38 19.67
C GLU A 234 -4.72 22.42 20.85
N TRP A 235 -3.53 22.14 21.36
CA TRP A 235 -3.32 21.23 22.47
C TRP A 235 -2.58 21.95 23.60
N SER A 236 -3.11 21.83 24.82
CA SER A 236 -2.49 22.36 26.05
C SER A 236 -2.35 21.22 27.06
N PRO A 237 -1.17 21.05 27.69
CA PRO A 237 -0.93 20.00 28.68
C PRO A 237 -1.76 20.17 29.96
N ASP A 238 -2.18 21.40 30.29
CA ASP A 238 -2.87 21.71 31.56
C ASP A 238 -4.37 21.43 31.55
N GLY A 239 -4.90 20.78 30.51
CA GLY A 239 -6.32 20.42 30.43
C GLY A 239 -7.22 21.64 30.68
N GLY A 240 -6.94 22.75 30.00
CA GLY A 240 -7.65 24.01 30.26
C GLY A 240 -9.16 23.83 30.15
N ASP A 241 -9.89 24.28 31.17
CA ASP A 241 -11.33 24.58 31.14
C ASP A 241 -11.60 25.67 30.08
N GLY A 242 -11.44 25.30 28.82
CA GLY A 242 -11.68 26.14 27.67
C GLY A 242 -13.17 26.16 27.39
N ALA A 243 -13.87 27.13 27.96
CA ALA A 243 -15.07 27.65 27.34
C ALA A 243 -14.70 28.07 25.91
N PHE A 244 -14.94 27.18 24.94
CA PHE A 244 -14.83 27.49 23.52
C PHE A 244 -15.95 28.49 23.20
N GLY A 245 -15.65 29.77 23.42
CA GLY A 245 -16.51 30.88 23.06
C GLY A 245 -16.82 30.80 21.57
N SER A 246 -18.11 30.94 21.26
CA SER A 246 -18.60 31.08 19.89
C SER A 246 -17.79 32.14 19.15
N ARG A 247 -17.01 31.75 18.16
CA ARG A 247 -16.63 32.64 17.07
C ARG A 247 -17.28 32.09 15.80
N ARG A 248 -18.14 32.95 15.26
CA ARG A 248 -18.92 32.77 14.04
C ARG A 248 -18.01 32.55 12.83
#